data_AF-S3ZLL3-F1
#
_entry.id   AF-S3ZLL3-F1
#
_cell.length_a   1.000
_cell.length_b   1.000
_cell.length_c   1.000
_cell.angle_alpha   90.00
_cell.angle_beta   90.00
_cell.angle_gamma   90.00
#
_symmetry.space_group_name_H-M   'P 1'
#
loop_
_entity.id
_entity.type
_entity.pdbx_description
1 polymer ?
#
loop_
_entity_poly.entity_id
_entity_poly.type
_entity_poly.pdbx_seq_one_letter_code
_entity_poly.pdbx_strand_id
1 'polypeptide(L)' 'MRRTALLLGRTPEGATRSDRALVDLARRTPGFAARLTGWLGEAPQDWAALVGPSARRTIEQLTGAVPVSA' A
#
# COMPACT_ATOMS: atom_id res chain seq x y z
N MET A 1 -13.42 7.53 5.69
CA MET A 1 -12.89 6.90 4.45
C MET A 1 -12.82 5.37 4.45
N ARG A 2 -13.03 4.67 5.59
CA ARG A 2 -12.98 3.19 5.66
C ARG A 2 -14.07 2.46 4.84
N ARG A 3 -15.28 3.03 4.75
CA ARG A 3 -16.43 2.40 4.08
C ARG A 3 -16.28 2.34 2.55
N THR A 4 -15.74 3.38 1.94
CA THR A 4 -15.51 3.45 0.48
C THR A 4 -14.40 2.49 0.04
N ALA A 5 -13.32 2.39 0.84
CA ALA A 5 -12.23 1.44 0.60
C ALA A 5 -12.71 -0.03 0.69
N LEU A 6 -13.55 -0.36 1.69
CA LEU A 6 -14.15 -1.69 1.81
C LEU A 6 -15.13 -2.03 0.68
N LEU A 7 -15.84 -1.03 0.14
CA LEU A 7 -16.78 -1.23 -0.97
C LEU A 7 -16.07 -1.42 -2.31
N LEU A 8 -14.99 -0.68 -2.56
CA LEU A 8 -14.15 -0.85 -3.75
C LEU A 8 -13.30 -2.13 -3.68
N GLY A 9 -12.91 -2.59 -2.49
CA GLY A 9 -12.21 -3.86 -2.30
C GLY A 9 -13.04 -5.12 -2.58
N ARG A 10 -14.36 -4.99 -2.85
CA ARG A 10 -15.22 -6.15 -3.17
C ARG A 10 -15.07 -6.65 -4.60
N THR A 11 -14.43 -5.89 -5.47
CA THR A 11 -14.08 -6.32 -6.82
C THR A 11 -12.56 -6.27 -7.03
N PRO A 12 -11.97 -7.22 -7.78
CA PRO A 12 -10.55 -7.18 -8.13
C PRO A 12 -10.12 -5.86 -8.78
N GLU A 13 -11.02 -5.24 -9.55
CA GLU A 13 -10.77 -3.96 -10.22
C GLU A 13 -10.68 -2.79 -9.24
N GLY A 14 -11.54 -2.74 -8.22
CA GLY A 14 -11.51 -1.67 -7.22
C GLY A 14 -10.30 -1.78 -6.29
N ALA A 15 -9.87 -3.00 -5.95
CA ALA A 15 -8.60 -3.26 -5.25
C ALA A 15 -7.41 -2.77 -6.09
N THR A 16 -7.37 -3.12 -7.38
CA THR A 16 -6.31 -2.69 -8.30
C THR A 16 -6.27 -1.16 -8.44
N ARG A 17 -7.43 -0.49 -8.51
CA ARG A 17 -7.50 0.97 -8.61
C ARG A 17 -7.02 1.65 -7.33
N SER A 18 -7.35 1.11 -6.17
CA SER A 18 -6.87 1.59 -4.87
C SER A 18 -5.35 1.50 -4.78
N ASP A 19 -4.78 0.35 -5.16
CA ASP A 19 -3.34 0.12 -5.20
C ASP A 19 -2.61 1.12 -6.10
N ARG A 20 -3.13 1.38 -7.31
CA ARG A 20 -2.54 2.37 -8.22
C ARG A 20 -2.55 3.78 -7.63
N ALA A 21 -3.64 4.17 -6.97
CA ALA A 21 -3.75 5.49 -6.37
C ALA A 21 -2.75 5.66 -5.20
N LEU A 22 -2.58 4.62 -4.38
CA LEU A 22 -1.59 4.61 -3.30
C LEU A 22 -0.16 4.73 -3.83
N VAL A 23 0.17 3.97 -4.88
CA VAL A 23 1.49 4.02 -5.52
C VAL A 23 1.75 5.40 -6.15
N ASP A 24 0.77 5.98 -6.85
CA ASP A 24 0.91 7.31 -7.46
C ASP A 24 1.15 8.38 -6.39
N LEU A 25 0.42 8.32 -5.26
CA LEU A 25 0.62 9.24 -4.14
C LEU A 25 2.00 9.08 -3.48
N ALA A 26 2.48 7.85 -3.32
CA ALA A 26 3.81 7.55 -2.79
C ALA A 26 4.93 8.07 -3.71
N ARG A 27 4.75 8.01 -5.04
CA ARG A 27 5.73 8.58 -5.99
C ARG A 27 5.78 10.10 -5.94
N ARG A 28 4.63 10.76 -5.75
CA ARG A 28 4.56 12.23 -5.72
C ARG A 28 5.02 12.83 -4.40
N THR A 29 4.94 12.06 -3.30
CA THR A 29 5.18 12.58 -1.95
C THR A 29 6.09 11.64 -1.16
N PRO A 30 7.42 11.88 -1.11
CA PRO A 30 8.35 11.02 -0.38
C PRO A 30 8.01 10.85 1.10
N GLY A 31 7.51 11.91 1.76
CA GLY A 31 7.07 11.83 3.16
C GLY A 31 5.82 10.98 3.39
N PHE A 32 4.99 10.79 2.36
CA PHE A 32 3.87 9.85 2.39
C PHE A 32 4.37 8.42 2.24
N ALA A 33 5.31 8.17 1.32
CA ALA A 33 5.92 6.87 1.13
C ALA A 33 6.56 6.36 2.44
N ALA A 34 7.37 7.18 3.10
CA ALA A 34 8.01 6.82 4.37
C ALA A 34 7.00 6.44 5.48
N ARG A 35 5.94 7.25 5.63
CA ARG A 35 4.89 7.00 6.62
C ARG A 35 4.08 5.74 6.29
N LEU A 36 3.76 5.53 5.01
CA LEU A 36 3.02 4.36 4.56
C LEU A 36 3.84 3.09 4.76
N THR A 37 5.13 3.09 4.44
CA THR A 37 6.05 1.96 4.72
C THR A 37 6.08 1.64 6.22
N GLY A 38 6.12 2.65 7.09
CA GLY A 38 6.04 2.44 8.54
C GLY A 38 4.75 1.73 8.95
N TRP A 39 3.58 2.21 8.50
CA TRP A 39 2.30 1.57 8.80
C TRP A 39 2.18 0.13 8.27
N LEU A 40 2.73 -0.11 7.07
CA LEU A 40 2.79 -1.44 6.47
C LEU A 40 3.70 -2.40 7.26
N GLY A 41 4.70 -1.88 7.96
CA GLY A 41 5.60 -2.65 8.83
C GLY A 41 5.01 -2.97 10.20
N GLU A 42 4.25 -2.03 10.80
CA GLU A 42 3.67 -2.18 12.15
C GLU A 42 2.58 -3.27 12.22
N ALA A 43 1.76 -3.42 11.18
CA ALA A 43 0.68 -4.42 11.16
C ALA A 43 0.49 -5.07 9.78
N PRO A 44 1.44 -5.90 9.30
CA PRO A 44 1.43 -6.40 7.93
C PRO A 44 0.14 -7.13 7.54
N GLN A 45 -0.43 -7.91 8.47
CA GLN A 45 -1.67 -8.67 8.27
C GLN A 45 -2.91 -7.79 8.08
N ASP A 46 -2.99 -6.66 8.77
CA ASP A 46 -4.14 -5.75 8.69
C ASP A 46 -4.16 -5.01 7.34
N TRP A 47 -2.98 -4.76 6.79
CA TRP A 47 -2.80 -4.09 5.51
C TRP A 47 -2.82 -5.05 4.31
N ALA A 48 -2.58 -6.35 4.50
CA ALA A 48 -2.58 -7.33 3.42
C ALA A 48 -3.93 -7.45 2.69
N ALA A 49 -5.04 -7.15 3.38
CA ALA A 49 -6.37 -7.09 2.76
C ALA A 49 -6.64 -5.77 2.00
N LEU A 50 -5.82 -4.74 2.21
CA LEU A 50 -6.03 -3.38 1.71
C LEU A 50 -5.01 -2.96 0.65
N VAL A 51 -3.82 -3.57 0.65
CA VAL A 51 -2.70 -3.25 -0.23
C VAL A 51 -2.21 -4.54 -0.86
N GLY A 52 -2.28 -4.62 -2.19
CA GLY A 52 -1.80 -5.78 -2.92
C GLY A 52 -0.28 -5.96 -2.80
N PRO A 53 0.24 -7.20 -2.91
CA PRO A 53 1.67 -7.48 -2.78
C PRO A 53 2.57 -6.65 -3.72
N SER A 54 2.10 -6.39 -4.94
CA SER A 54 2.83 -5.58 -5.92
C SER A 54 2.89 -4.10 -5.55
N ALA A 55 1.80 -3.55 -5.01
CA ALA A 55 1.78 -2.17 -4.54
C ALA A 55 2.70 -2.00 -3.32
N ARG A 56 2.62 -2.93 -2.37
CA ARG A 56 3.50 -2.98 -1.19
C ARG A 56 4.98 -2.96 -1.59
N ARG A 57 5.41 -3.88 -2.46
CA ARG A 57 6.81 -3.94 -2.94
C ARG A 57 7.25 -2.63 -3.60
N THR A 58 6.37 -2.02 -4.39
CA THR A 58 6.67 -0.74 -5.06
C THR A 58 6.89 0.39 -4.04
N ILE A 59 6.06 0.47 -3.01
CA ILE A 59 6.16 1.50 -1.95
C ILE A 59 7.44 1.30 -1.13
N GLU A 60 7.73 0.07 -0.73
CA GLU A 60 8.96 -0.33 -0.05
C GLU A 60 10.21 0.09 -0.84
N GLN A 61 10.25 -0.19 -2.15
CA GLN A 61 11.32 0.24 -3.06
C GLN A 61 11.48 1.77 -3.13
N LEU A 62 10.38 2.54 -3.19
CA LEU A 62 10.43 4.00 -3.22
C LEU A 62 11.06 4.59 -1.94
N THR A 63 10.95 3.87 -0.82
CA THR A 63 11.54 4.27 0.46
C THR A 63 12.93 3.68 0.71
N GLY A 64 13.44 2.83 -0.18
CA GLY A 64 14.67 2.07 0.04
C GLY A 64 14.57 0.99 1.12
N ALA A 65 13.36 0.76 1.66
CA ALA A 65 13.08 -0.31 2.60
C ALA A 65 12.90 -1.61 1.81
N VAL A 66 13.98 -2.33 1.53
CA VAL A 66 13.87 -3.70 1.00
C VAL A 66 13.43 -4.60 2.15
N PRO A 67 12.29 -5.31 2.07
CA PRO A 67 11.96 -6.29 3.09
C PRO A 67 13.00 -7.41 3.04
N VAL A 68 13.71 -7.61 4.15
CA VAL A 68 14.54 -8.79 4.36
C VAL A 68 13.58 -9.97 4.50
N SER A 69 13.55 -10.87 3.52
CA SER A 69 12.91 -12.18 3.69
C SER A 69 13.64 -12.91 4.82
N ALA A 70 12.95 -13.15 5.93
CA ALA A 70 13.37 -14.08 6.98
C ALA A 70 12.96 -15.52 6.62
#